data_AF-A0A453L1B6-F1
#
_entry.id   AF-A0A453L1B6-F1
#
_cell.length_a   1.000
_cell.length_b   1.000
_cell.length_c   1.000
_cell.angle_alpha   90.00
_cell.angle_beta   90.00
_cell.angle_gamma   90.00
#
_symmetry.space_group_name_H-M   'P 1'
#
loop_
_entity.id
_entity.type
_entity.pdbx_description
1 polymer ?
#
loop_
_entity_poly.entity_id
_entity_poly.type
_entity_poly.pdbx_seq_one_letter_code
_entity_poly.pdbx_strand_id
1 'polypeptide(L)'
;PASRSNDFDEVKSIRSLTTCAECDVRHEVVRVGAVFAYGLLRAIRFLQLNWKELAADIEAGALSPRVTDASVREAVAGILRPDPELAQFVRDECCNDDWAGIVRRIWPHTKYLDIIVTGAMAQYIGTLKYYSGDLPMACTMYASSECYFGLNLRPLCDPSEVSYTIMPNMGYFGFLPVDEATGATSCMDAGNLVDLARVEAGREY
;
A
#
# COMPACT_ATOMS: atom_id res chain seq x y z
N PRO A 1 22.08 -3.18 12.85
CA PRO A 1 22.63 -4.08 11.80
C PRO A 1 21.54 -4.80 11.00
N ALA A 2 20.52 -5.37 11.66
CA ALA A 2 19.38 -6.04 11.00
C ALA A 2 18.37 -5.09 10.32
N SER A 3 18.30 -3.82 10.74
CA SER A 3 17.43 -2.81 10.11
C SER A 3 17.95 -2.33 8.75
N ARG A 4 19.28 -2.35 8.52
CA ARG A 4 19.88 -1.96 7.24
C ARG A 4 19.74 -3.06 6.18
N SER A 5 19.75 -4.34 6.54
CA SER A 5 19.58 -5.42 5.55
C SER A 5 18.17 -5.46 4.97
N ASN A 6 17.14 -5.26 5.82
CA ASN A 6 15.74 -5.18 5.35
C ASN A 6 15.51 -3.98 4.40
N ASP A 7 16.09 -2.81 4.71
CA ASP A 7 15.98 -1.64 3.82
C ASP A 7 16.58 -1.90 2.43
N PHE A 8 17.69 -2.64 2.36
CA PHE A 8 18.34 -2.96 1.08
C PHE A 8 17.57 -3.99 0.25
N ASP A 9 16.97 -5.00 0.89
CA ASP A 9 16.15 -6.00 0.16
C ASP A 9 14.77 -5.44 -0.22
N GLU A 10 14.20 -4.55 0.60
CA GLU A 10 12.99 -3.79 0.28
C GLU A 10 13.24 -2.83 -0.89
N VAL A 11 14.39 -2.15 -0.93
CA VAL A 11 14.79 -1.30 -2.07
C VAL A 11 14.97 -2.10 -3.36
N LYS A 12 15.57 -3.29 -3.31
CA LYS A 12 15.69 -4.17 -4.49
C LYS A 12 14.33 -4.66 -4.97
N SER A 13 13.44 -5.03 -4.05
CA SER A 13 12.09 -5.50 -4.35
C SER A 13 11.21 -4.37 -4.91
N ILE A 14 11.33 -3.16 -4.37
CA ILE A 14 10.65 -1.96 -4.91
C ILE A 14 11.19 -1.65 -6.31
N ARG A 15 12.51 -1.69 -6.52
CA ARG A 15 13.12 -1.42 -7.83
C ARG A 15 12.64 -2.43 -8.88
N SER A 16 12.60 -3.73 -8.56
CA SER A 16 12.09 -4.74 -9.50
C SER A 16 10.59 -4.58 -9.77
N LEU A 17 9.78 -4.30 -8.75
CA LEU A 17 8.33 -4.10 -8.91
C LEU A 17 8.02 -2.85 -9.74
N THR A 18 8.73 -1.74 -9.52
CA THR A 18 8.54 -0.50 -10.30
C THR A 18 8.94 -0.70 -11.76
N THR A 19 10.09 -1.34 -12.02
CA THR A 19 10.52 -1.62 -13.39
C THR A 19 9.57 -2.57 -14.12
N CYS A 20 9.08 -3.62 -13.47
CA CYS A 20 8.10 -4.54 -14.06
C CYS A 20 6.74 -3.87 -14.35
N ALA A 21 6.30 -2.97 -13.48
CA ALA A 21 5.04 -2.24 -13.66
C ALA A 21 5.10 -1.23 -14.82
N GLU A 22 6.28 -0.72 -15.15
CA GLU A 22 6.49 0.28 -16.20
C GLU A 22 6.64 -0.35 -17.60
N CYS A 23 7.30 -1.51 -17.75
CA CYS A 23 7.81 -2.02 -19.04
C CYS A 23 6.79 -2.66 -20.01
N ASP A 24 5.64 -3.17 -19.55
CA ASP A 24 4.61 -3.75 -20.44
C ASP A 24 3.18 -3.61 -19.86
N VAL A 25 3.05 -3.36 -18.56
CA VAL A 25 1.79 -3.53 -17.82
C VAL A 25 1.18 -2.19 -17.40
N ARG A 26 1.82 -1.03 -17.68
CA ARG A 26 1.34 0.27 -17.15
C ARG A 26 -0.11 0.58 -17.54
N HIS A 27 -0.50 0.15 -18.74
CA HIS A 27 -1.86 0.34 -19.24
C HIS A 27 -2.85 -0.71 -18.73
N GLU A 28 -2.36 -1.82 -18.18
CA GLU A 28 -3.16 -2.88 -17.58
C GLU A 28 -3.35 -2.70 -16.07
N VAL A 29 -2.56 -1.82 -15.44
CA VAL A 29 -2.67 -1.51 -14.01
C VAL A 29 -3.99 -0.78 -13.73
N VAL A 30 -4.94 -1.52 -13.16
CA VAL A 30 -6.25 -1.02 -12.73
C VAL A 30 -6.30 -0.61 -11.26
N ARG A 31 -5.33 -1.05 -10.45
CA ARG A 31 -5.19 -0.72 -9.02
C ARG A 31 -3.73 -0.62 -8.63
N VAL A 32 -3.39 0.34 -7.79
CA VAL A 32 -2.06 0.51 -7.20
C VAL A 32 -2.19 0.42 -5.70
N GLY A 33 -1.30 -0.29 -5.01
CA GLY A 33 -1.51 -0.53 -3.59
C GLY A 33 -0.32 -1.09 -2.87
N ALA A 34 -0.38 -1.00 -1.55
CA ALA A 34 0.51 -1.63 -0.59
C ALA A 34 -0.32 -1.94 0.66
N VAL A 35 0.18 -2.83 1.53
CA VAL A 35 -0.55 -3.17 2.77
C VAL A 35 -0.85 -1.91 3.59
N PHE A 36 0.14 -1.04 3.79
CA PHE A 36 -0.02 0.21 4.54
C PHE A 36 0.28 1.44 3.68
N ALA A 37 -0.40 2.55 3.97
CA ALA A 37 -0.16 3.88 3.41
C ALA A 37 1.33 4.22 3.26
N TYR A 38 2.08 3.95 4.33
CA TYR A 38 3.51 4.20 4.40
C TYR A 38 4.32 3.47 3.32
N GLY A 39 3.97 2.22 2.99
CA GLY A 39 4.67 1.43 1.98
C GLY A 39 4.57 2.05 0.58
N LEU A 40 3.38 2.50 0.20
CA LEU A 40 3.19 3.19 -1.08
C LEU A 40 3.93 4.53 -1.13
N LEU A 41 3.90 5.30 -0.02
CA LEU A 41 4.66 6.54 0.08
C LEU A 41 6.17 6.31 -0.04
N ARG A 42 6.70 5.23 0.55
CA ARG A 42 8.11 4.84 0.37
C ARG A 42 8.43 4.48 -1.06
N ALA A 43 7.55 3.76 -1.76
CA ALA A 43 7.73 3.43 -3.17
C ALA A 43 7.77 4.69 -4.05
N ILE A 44 6.86 5.65 -3.81
CA ILE A 44 6.87 6.95 -4.50
C ILE A 44 8.16 7.72 -4.18
N ARG A 45 8.56 7.75 -2.91
CA ARG A 45 9.82 8.41 -2.50
C ARG A 45 11.05 7.75 -3.14
N PHE A 46 11.03 6.43 -3.29
CA PHE A 46 12.08 5.70 -3.98
C PHE A 46 12.18 6.10 -5.45
N LEU A 47 11.03 6.21 -6.14
CA LEU A 47 10.97 6.68 -7.52
C LEU A 47 11.52 8.12 -7.64
N GLN A 48 11.14 9.03 -6.74
CA GLN A 48 11.67 10.40 -6.69
C GLN A 48 13.20 10.47 -6.63
N LEU A 49 13.82 9.54 -5.89
CA LEU A 49 15.27 9.54 -5.68
C LEU A 49 16.04 8.79 -6.77
N ASN A 50 15.40 7.84 -7.47
CA ASN A 50 16.09 6.88 -8.34
C ASN A 50 15.57 6.84 -9.79
N TRP A 51 14.63 7.70 -10.18
CA TRP A 51 14.04 7.70 -11.54
C TRP A 51 15.08 7.80 -12.66
N LYS A 52 16.20 8.51 -12.45
CA LYS A 52 17.29 8.64 -13.44
C LYS A 52 17.96 7.29 -13.74
N GLU A 53 18.24 6.52 -12.68
CA GLU A 53 18.82 5.18 -12.83
C GLU A 53 17.78 4.22 -13.41
N LEU A 54 16.52 4.31 -12.99
CA LEU A 54 15.43 3.50 -13.51
C LEU A 54 15.23 3.72 -15.01
N ALA A 55 15.17 4.98 -15.46
CA ALA A 55 15.06 5.30 -16.87
C ALA A 55 16.27 4.83 -17.69
N ALA A 56 17.48 4.87 -17.12
CA ALA A 56 18.67 4.34 -17.79
C ALA A 56 18.63 2.80 -17.90
N ASP A 57 18.16 2.10 -16.86
CA ASP A 57 18.01 0.65 -16.88
C ASP A 57 16.94 0.21 -17.91
N ILE A 58 15.84 0.96 -18.05
CA ILE A 58 14.77 0.75 -19.04
C ILE A 58 15.28 1.00 -20.46
N GLU A 59 16.00 2.11 -20.68
CA GLU A 59 16.56 2.45 -22.00
C GLU A 59 17.59 1.39 -22.45
N ALA A 60 18.44 0.93 -21.54
CA ALA A 60 19.45 -0.09 -21.83
C ALA A 60 18.86 -1.51 -21.89
N GLY A 61 17.65 -1.72 -21.36
CA GLY A 61 17.07 -3.04 -21.14
C GLY A 61 17.91 -3.92 -20.22
N ALA A 62 18.68 -3.31 -19.31
CA ALA A 62 19.62 -4.00 -18.45
C ALA A 62 19.63 -3.37 -17.06
N LEU A 63 19.46 -4.21 -16.03
CA LEU A 63 19.51 -3.75 -14.65
C LEU A 63 20.91 -3.24 -14.25
N SER A 64 20.92 -2.16 -13.49
CA SER A 64 22.12 -1.63 -12.86
C SER A 64 22.89 -2.70 -12.06
N PRO A 65 24.24 -2.72 -12.13
CA PRO A 65 25.07 -3.63 -11.34
C PRO A 65 24.94 -3.43 -9.82
N ARG A 66 24.28 -2.36 -9.37
CA ARG A 66 23.94 -2.14 -7.95
C ARG A 66 22.98 -3.21 -7.41
N VAL A 67 22.17 -3.83 -8.26
CA VAL A 67 21.34 -4.98 -7.90
C VAL A 67 22.22 -6.22 -8.00
N THR A 68 22.71 -6.69 -6.86
CA THR A 68 23.62 -7.86 -6.78
C THR A 68 22.89 -9.19 -6.61
N ASP A 69 21.61 -9.15 -6.25
CA ASP A 69 20.82 -10.36 -5.99
C ASP A 69 20.50 -11.10 -7.30
N ALA A 70 20.97 -12.34 -7.42
CA ALA A 70 20.80 -13.14 -8.63
C ALA A 70 19.32 -13.44 -8.93
N SER A 71 18.52 -13.73 -7.89
CA SER A 71 17.10 -14.07 -8.07
C SER A 71 16.28 -12.89 -8.61
N VAL A 72 16.56 -11.68 -8.12
CA VAL A 72 15.93 -10.45 -8.60
C VAL A 72 16.34 -10.17 -10.04
N ARG A 73 17.63 -10.34 -10.37
CA ARG A 73 18.14 -10.10 -11.72
C ARG A 73 17.53 -11.06 -12.74
N GLU A 74 17.44 -12.35 -12.41
CA GLU A 74 16.82 -13.34 -13.29
C GLU A 74 15.33 -13.05 -13.50
N ALA A 75 14.59 -12.72 -12.44
CA ALA A 75 13.17 -12.39 -12.54
C ALA A 75 12.92 -11.16 -13.42
N VAL A 76 13.73 -10.11 -13.28
CA VAL A 76 13.59 -8.89 -14.08
C VAL A 76 14.11 -9.08 -15.51
N ALA A 77 15.14 -9.90 -15.73
CA ALA A 77 15.67 -10.15 -17.07
C ALA A 77 14.65 -10.78 -18.03
N GLY A 78 13.64 -11.49 -17.51
CA GLY A 78 12.53 -12.01 -18.32
C GLY A 78 11.53 -10.96 -18.80
N ILE A 79 11.51 -9.78 -18.16
CA ILE A 79 10.51 -8.73 -18.36
C ILE A 79 11.14 -7.48 -18.98
N LEU A 80 12.33 -7.10 -18.51
CA LEU A 80 13.03 -5.90 -18.93
C LEU A 80 13.54 -6.04 -20.37
N ARG A 81 13.01 -5.21 -21.26
CA ARG A 81 13.44 -5.07 -22.65
C ARG A 81 13.89 -3.63 -22.88
N PRO A 82 14.86 -3.38 -23.79
CA PRO A 82 15.22 -2.02 -24.13
C PRO A 82 14.01 -1.26 -24.68
N ASP A 83 13.57 -0.24 -23.94
CA ASP A 83 12.46 0.63 -24.33
C ASP A 83 12.83 2.12 -24.15
N PRO A 84 13.41 2.74 -25.18
CA PRO A 84 13.78 4.16 -25.12
C PRO A 84 12.57 5.10 -25.00
N GLU A 85 11.40 4.72 -25.52
CA GLU A 85 10.20 5.57 -25.48
C GLU A 85 9.66 5.64 -24.06
N LEU A 86 9.57 4.50 -23.38
CA LEU A 86 9.18 4.44 -21.97
C LEU A 86 10.20 5.15 -21.08
N ALA A 87 11.49 4.95 -21.33
CA ALA A 87 12.53 5.65 -20.57
C ALA A 87 12.40 7.17 -20.70
N GLN A 88 12.14 7.69 -21.90
CA GLN A 88 11.92 9.11 -22.11
C GLN A 88 10.65 9.60 -21.40
N PHE A 89 9.56 8.84 -21.47
CA PHE A 89 8.33 9.13 -20.75
C PHE A 89 8.54 9.24 -19.22
N VAL A 90 9.26 8.29 -18.62
CA VAL A 90 9.58 8.34 -17.18
C VAL A 90 10.41 9.58 -16.84
N ARG A 91 11.36 9.96 -17.70
CA ARG A 91 12.16 11.19 -17.53
C ARG A 91 11.26 12.43 -17.58
N ASP A 92 10.38 12.52 -18.57
CA ASP A 92 9.51 13.68 -18.77
C ASP A 92 8.54 13.87 -17.58
N GLU A 93 7.96 12.78 -17.07
CA GLU A 93 7.04 12.81 -15.94
C GLU A 93 7.72 13.05 -14.58
N CYS A 94 8.92 12.50 -14.38
CA CYS A 94 9.63 12.57 -13.09
C CYS A 94 10.64 13.73 -12.99
N CYS A 95 10.98 14.40 -14.08
CA CYS A 95 11.87 15.57 -14.05
C CYS A 95 11.22 16.82 -13.49
N ASN A 96 9.88 16.88 -13.46
CA ASN A 96 9.13 17.98 -12.89
C ASN A 96 9.21 17.95 -11.35
N ASP A 97 9.26 19.13 -10.73
CA ASP A 97 9.22 19.28 -9.28
C ASP A 97 7.80 19.04 -8.71
N ASP A 98 6.76 19.11 -9.56
CA ASP A 98 5.38 18.82 -9.15
C ASP A 98 4.98 17.35 -9.38
N TRP A 99 4.86 16.62 -8.26
CA TRP A 99 4.49 15.20 -8.24
C TRP A 99 2.98 14.99 -7.98
N ALA A 100 2.17 16.05 -8.04
CA ALA A 100 0.73 15.97 -7.85
C ALA A 100 0.07 15.05 -8.89
N GLY A 101 -0.52 13.94 -8.46
CA GLY A 101 -1.18 13.00 -9.37
C GLY A 101 -0.22 12.10 -10.17
N ILE A 102 1.06 12.02 -9.78
CA ILE A 102 2.06 11.16 -10.44
C ILE A 102 1.58 9.73 -10.68
N VAL A 103 0.80 9.16 -9.74
CA VAL A 103 0.28 7.79 -9.88
C VAL A 103 -0.62 7.66 -11.10
N ARG A 104 -1.49 8.65 -11.35
CA ARG A 104 -2.34 8.67 -12.56
C ARG A 104 -1.55 8.98 -13.82
N ARG A 105 -0.48 9.76 -13.73
CA ARG A 105 0.35 10.07 -14.91
C ARG A 105 1.10 8.83 -15.38
N ILE A 106 1.74 8.11 -14.46
CA ILE A 106 2.46 6.87 -14.77
C ILE A 106 1.48 5.72 -15.10
N TRP A 107 0.43 5.55 -14.31
CA TRP A 107 -0.58 4.49 -14.46
C TRP A 107 -1.97 5.10 -14.74
N PRO A 108 -2.26 5.49 -15.99
CA PRO A 108 -3.46 6.25 -16.35
C PRO A 108 -4.78 5.50 -16.16
N HIS A 109 -4.77 4.17 -16.16
CA HIS A 109 -5.98 3.36 -15.99
C HIS A 109 -6.24 2.93 -14.53
N THR A 110 -5.48 3.48 -13.57
CA THR A 110 -5.68 3.20 -12.15
C THR A 110 -7.04 3.74 -11.69
N LYS A 111 -7.89 2.85 -11.16
CA LYS A 111 -9.23 3.17 -10.68
C LYS A 111 -9.27 3.58 -9.22
N TYR A 112 -8.45 2.94 -8.39
CA TYR A 112 -8.40 3.18 -6.95
C TYR A 112 -7.05 2.73 -6.36
N LEU A 113 -6.76 3.18 -5.15
CA LEU A 113 -5.64 2.73 -4.35
C LEU A 113 -6.08 1.64 -3.37
N ASP A 114 -5.44 0.47 -3.39
CA ASP A 114 -5.72 -0.64 -2.47
C ASP A 114 -4.75 -0.54 -1.28
N ILE A 115 -5.18 0.12 -0.20
CA ILE A 115 -4.27 0.54 0.86
C ILE A 115 -4.97 0.81 2.19
N ILE A 116 -4.37 0.36 3.31
CA ILE A 116 -4.89 0.65 4.65
C ILE A 116 -4.56 2.10 5.02
N VAL A 117 -5.60 2.92 5.15
CA VAL A 117 -5.55 4.33 5.61
C VAL A 117 -6.36 4.57 6.89
N THR A 118 -6.88 3.53 7.55
CA THR A 118 -7.56 3.66 8.84
C THR A 118 -6.59 3.71 10.03
N GLY A 119 -7.06 4.18 11.19
CA GLY A 119 -6.28 4.24 12.43
C GLY A 119 -5.05 5.15 12.30
N ALA A 120 -3.88 4.67 12.72
CA ALA A 120 -2.62 5.42 12.66
C ALA A 120 -2.19 5.79 11.23
N MET A 121 -2.75 5.15 10.20
CA MET A 121 -2.43 5.46 8.80
C MET A 121 -3.24 6.64 8.24
N ALA A 122 -4.26 7.13 8.96
CA ALA A 122 -5.12 8.23 8.50
C ALA A 122 -4.35 9.54 8.29
N GLN A 123 -3.24 9.74 9.01
CA GLN A 123 -2.36 10.90 8.83
C GLN A 123 -1.78 11.03 7.41
N TYR A 124 -1.71 9.92 6.65
CA TYR A 124 -1.13 9.90 5.31
C TYR A 124 -2.16 10.19 4.20
N ILE A 125 -3.45 10.31 4.53
CA ILE A 125 -4.53 10.52 3.55
C ILE A 125 -4.26 11.76 2.69
N GLY A 126 -3.87 12.88 3.30
CA GLY A 126 -3.59 14.12 2.55
C GLY A 126 -2.45 13.96 1.55
N THR A 127 -1.35 13.33 1.96
CA THR A 127 -0.19 13.07 1.10
C THR A 127 -0.54 12.09 -0.03
N LEU A 128 -1.33 11.06 0.25
CA LEU A 128 -1.79 10.11 -0.77
C LEU A 128 -2.74 10.76 -1.77
N LYS A 129 -3.63 11.65 -1.34
CA LYS A 129 -4.49 12.44 -2.25
C LYS A 129 -3.65 13.29 -3.20
N TYR A 130 -2.61 13.95 -2.69
CA TYR A 130 -1.66 14.71 -3.51
C TYR A 130 -1.01 13.85 -4.59
N TYR A 131 -0.39 12.71 -4.25
CA TYR A 131 0.30 11.87 -5.25
C TYR A 131 -0.65 11.11 -6.19
N SER A 132 -1.87 10.81 -5.75
CA SER A 132 -2.83 10.03 -6.52
C SER A 132 -3.78 10.85 -7.38
N GLY A 133 -3.87 12.17 -7.14
CA GLY A 133 -4.80 13.06 -7.82
C GLY A 133 -6.25 12.79 -7.41
N ASP A 134 -6.49 12.56 -6.11
CA ASP A 134 -7.80 12.20 -5.55
C ASP A 134 -8.36 10.87 -6.09
N LEU A 135 -7.53 9.83 -6.17
CA LEU A 135 -8.05 8.48 -6.37
C LEU A 135 -8.77 7.97 -5.11
N PRO A 136 -9.87 7.21 -5.26
CA PRO A 136 -10.48 6.50 -4.13
C PRO A 136 -9.46 5.60 -3.43
N MET A 137 -9.46 5.60 -2.10
CA MET A 137 -8.60 4.74 -1.29
C MET A 137 -9.45 3.63 -0.66
N ALA A 138 -9.25 2.41 -1.14
CA ALA A 138 -9.96 1.23 -0.67
C ALA A 138 -9.22 0.55 0.49
N CYS A 139 -9.79 0.64 1.67
CA CYS A 139 -9.40 -0.17 2.83
C CYS A 139 -10.18 -1.48 2.79
N THR A 140 -9.55 -2.57 2.34
CA THR A 140 -10.26 -3.82 2.02
C THR A 140 -10.33 -4.81 3.17
N MET A 141 -9.30 -4.88 4.01
CA MET A 141 -9.13 -5.95 5.00
C MET A 141 -8.74 -5.43 6.37
N TYR A 142 -9.21 -6.12 7.41
CA TYR A 142 -8.77 -5.95 8.79
C TYR A 142 -8.27 -7.28 9.34
N ALA A 143 -6.98 -7.33 9.67
CA ALA A 143 -6.29 -8.54 10.11
C ALA A 143 -5.11 -8.21 11.04
N SER A 144 -4.68 -9.20 11.83
CA SER A 144 -3.45 -9.22 12.60
C SER A 144 -2.62 -10.47 12.29
N SER A 145 -1.43 -10.58 12.89
CA SER A 145 -0.64 -11.80 12.86
C SER A 145 -1.32 -12.99 13.56
N GLU A 146 -2.25 -12.71 14.47
CA GLU A 146 -2.93 -13.73 15.30
C GLU A 146 -4.22 -14.21 14.64
N CYS A 147 -4.94 -13.33 13.94
CA CYS A 147 -6.20 -13.66 13.29
C CYS A 147 -6.52 -12.71 12.13
N TYR A 148 -7.11 -13.26 11.06
CA TYR A 148 -7.78 -12.47 10.04
C TYR A 148 -9.21 -12.19 10.52
N PHE A 149 -9.52 -10.93 10.82
CA PHE A 149 -10.80 -10.59 11.45
C PHE A 149 -11.91 -10.46 10.42
N GLY A 150 -11.70 -9.68 9.37
CA GLY A 150 -12.77 -9.33 8.47
C GLY A 150 -12.38 -8.40 7.33
N LEU A 151 -13.40 -7.88 6.66
CA LEU A 151 -13.26 -7.09 5.45
C LEU A 151 -14.26 -5.94 5.40
N ASN A 152 -13.93 -4.91 4.63
CA ASN A 152 -14.82 -3.78 4.39
C ASN A 152 -15.79 -4.12 3.26
N LEU A 153 -17.09 -4.19 3.57
CA LEU A 153 -18.14 -4.47 2.58
C LEU A 153 -18.43 -3.29 1.65
N ARG A 154 -17.97 -2.08 2.00
CA ARG A 154 -18.09 -0.85 1.21
C ARG A 154 -16.70 -0.28 0.93
N PRO A 155 -15.88 -0.94 0.08
CA PRO A 155 -14.47 -0.56 -0.11
C PRO A 155 -14.26 0.82 -0.76
N LEU A 156 -15.29 1.42 -1.38
CA LEU A 156 -15.21 2.74 -2.01
C LEU A 156 -15.81 3.87 -1.16
N CYS A 157 -16.13 3.62 0.11
CA CYS A 157 -16.56 4.68 1.03
C CYS A 157 -15.42 5.68 1.32
N ASP A 158 -15.76 6.84 1.87
CA ASP A 158 -14.75 7.79 2.32
C ASP A 158 -13.88 7.13 3.42
N PRO A 159 -12.55 7.40 3.46
CA PRO A 159 -11.67 6.87 4.50
C PRO A 159 -12.15 7.10 5.94
N SER A 160 -12.94 8.14 6.19
CA SER A 160 -13.53 8.44 7.50
C SER A 160 -14.75 7.58 7.86
N GLU A 161 -15.38 6.92 6.89
CA GLU A 161 -16.59 6.10 7.07
C GLU A 161 -16.30 4.59 6.99
N VAL A 162 -15.02 4.20 6.95
CA VAL A 162 -14.62 2.81 6.81
C VAL A 162 -15.10 1.99 8.02
N SER A 163 -15.83 0.92 7.73
CA SER A 163 -16.30 -0.04 8.72
C SER A 163 -15.94 -1.45 8.27
N TYR A 164 -15.35 -2.25 9.17
CA TYR A 164 -14.98 -3.63 8.89
C TYR A 164 -16.04 -4.58 9.44
N THR A 165 -16.50 -5.51 8.62
CA THR A 165 -17.38 -6.59 9.06
C THR A 165 -16.52 -7.78 9.44
N ILE A 166 -16.54 -8.13 10.72
CA ILE A 166 -15.87 -9.31 11.26
C ILE A 166 -16.59 -10.55 10.73
N MET A 167 -15.81 -11.49 10.19
CA MET A 167 -16.31 -12.71 9.59
C MET A 167 -16.44 -13.79 10.67
N PRO A 168 -17.66 -14.25 11.00
CA PRO A 168 -17.90 -15.11 12.17
C PRO A 168 -17.29 -16.51 12.05
N ASN A 169 -16.85 -16.92 10.85
CA ASN A 169 -16.18 -18.19 10.60
C ASN A 169 -14.66 -18.15 10.86
N MET A 170 -14.08 -16.98 11.13
CA MET A 170 -12.63 -16.82 11.30
C MET A 170 -12.13 -17.16 12.70
N GLY A 171 -13.03 -17.14 13.69
CA GLY A 171 -12.74 -17.42 15.09
C GLY A 171 -13.92 -17.11 15.97
N TYR A 172 -13.78 -17.40 17.28
CA TYR A 172 -14.72 -16.90 18.28
C TYR A 172 -14.27 -15.52 18.75
N PHE A 173 -15.16 -14.53 18.64
CA PHE A 173 -14.88 -13.13 18.96
C PHE A 173 -15.73 -12.68 20.15
N GLY A 174 -15.05 -12.30 21.22
CA GLY A 174 -15.65 -11.66 22.40
C GLY A 174 -15.12 -10.24 22.59
N PHE A 175 -15.99 -9.33 23.00
CA PHE A 175 -15.77 -7.89 23.06
C PHE A 175 -15.85 -7.39 24.51
N LEU A 176 -14.91 -6.55 24.95
CA LEU A 176 -14.85 -6.02 26.31
C LEU A 176 -15.18 -4.52 26.31
N PRO A 177 -16.28 -4.08 26.91
CA PRO A 177 -16.64 -2.67 26.91
C PRO A 177 -15.51 -1.78 27.44
N VAL A 178 -15.22 -0.70 26.71
CA VAL A 178 -14.33 0.37 27.14
C VAL A 178 -15.12 1.32 28.04
N ASP A 179 -14.57 1.68 29.20
CA ASP A 179 -15.18 2.66 30.10
C ASP A 179 -15.08 4.06 29.51
N GLU A 180 -16.23 4.65 29.15
CA GLU A 180 -16.34 5.99 28.55
C GLU A 180 -15.71 7.10 29.40
N ALA A 181 -15.61 6.93 30.72
CA ALA A 181 -15.09 7.95 31.62
C ALA A 181 -13.56 7.90 31.78
N THR A 182 -12.96 6.73 31.61
CA THR A 182 -11.53 6.51 31.89
C THR A 182 -10.72 6.10 30.65
N GLY A 183 -11.38 5.71 29.56
CA GLY A 183 -10.75 5.13 28.37
C GLY A 183 -10.02 3.82 28.67
N ALA A 184 -10.24 3.24 29.84
CA ALA A 184 -9.62 2.00 30.28
C ALA A 184 -10.53 0.83 29.93
N THR A 185 -9.94 -0.26 29.45
CA THR A 185 -10.65 -1.53 29.31
C THR A 185 -11.05 -2.03 30.69
N SER A 186 -12.32 -2.42 30.84
CA SER A 186 -12.76 -3.09 32.07
C SER A 186 -11.88 -4.31 32.35
N CYS A 187 -11.65 -4.64 33.64
CA CYS A 187 -10.87 -5.82 33.99
C CYS A 187 -11.49 -7.07 33.34
N MET A 188 -10.65 -7.96 32.81
CA MET A 188 -11.10 -9.23 32.21
C MET A 188 -11.81 -10.08 33.27
N ASP A 189 -13.12 -9.89 33.36
CA ASP A 189 -14.04 -10.82 33.99
C ASP A 189 -14.88 -11.46 32.88
N ALA A 190 -14.96 -12.79 32.86
CA ALA A 190 -15.69 -13.53 31.84
C ALA A 190 -17.17 -13.12 31.77
N GLY A 191 -17.71 -12.56 32.86
CA GLY A 191 -19.07 -12.02 32.92
C GLY A 191 -19.31 -10.75 32.11
N ASN A 192 -18.27 -10.02 31.70
CA ASN A 192 -18.38 -8.73 31.00
C ASN A 192 -18.13 -8.84 29.48
N LEU A 193 -17.80 -10.04 28.98
CA LEU A 193 -17.58 -10.30 27.56
C LEU A 193 -18.91 -10.31 26.80
N VAL A 194 -18.95 -9.57 25.70
CA VAL A 194 -20.11 -9.51 24.78
C VAL A 194 -19.79 -10.29 23.52
N ASP A 195 -20.68 -11.21 23.11
CA ASP A 195 -20.53 -11.95 21.85
C ASP A 195 -20.65 -11.01 20.63
N LEU A 196 -19.99 -11.38 19.53
CA LEU A 196 -20.06 -10.64 18.24
C LEU A 196 -21.50 -10.28 17.80
N ALA A 197 -22.47 -11.17 18.02
CA ALA A 197 -23.86 -10.94 17.61
C ALA A 197 -24.65 -10.00 18.54
N ARG A 198 -24.07 -9.62 19.68
CA ARG A 198 -24.74 -8.89 20.78
C ARG A 198 -24.11 -7.52 21.05
N VAL A 199 -23.14 -7.09 20.26
CA VAL A 199 -22.57 -5.75 20.36
C VAL A 199 -23.61 -4.69 20.02
N GLU A 200 -23.57 -3.56 20.70
CA GLU A 200 -24.51 -2.46 20.54
C GLU A 200 -23.91 -1.36 19.65
N ALA A 201 -24.71 -0.84 18.72
CA ALA A 201 -24.28 0.24 17.85
C ALA A 201 -23.95 1.52 18.67
N GLY A 202 -22.81 2.13 18.36
CA GLY A 202 -22.35 3.35 19.03
C GLY A 202 -21.55 3.12 20.31
N ARG A 203 -21.37 1.88 20.75
CA ARG A 203 -20.49 1.55 21.89
C ARG A 203 -19.08 1.17 21.43
N GLU A 204 -18.11 1.44 22.29
CA GLU A 204 -16.71 1.02 22.12
C GLU A 204 -16.42 -0.23 22.96
N TYR A 205 -15.67 -1.15 22.36
CA TYR A 205 -15.29 -2.45 22.92
C TYR A 205 -13.84 -2.81 22.58
#